data_AF-A0A7Y8CRS6-F1
#
_entry.id   AF-A0A7Y8CRS6-F1
#
_cell.length_a   1.000
_cell.length_b   1.000
_cell.length_c   1.000
_cell.angle_alpha   90.00
_cell.angle_beta   90.00
_cell.angle_gamma   90.00
#
_symmetry.space_group_name_H-M   'P 1'
#
loop_
_entity.id
_entity.type
_entity.pdbx_description
1 polymer ?
#
loop_
_entity_poly.entity_id
_entity_poly.type
_entity_poly.pdbx_seq_one_letter_code
_entity_poly.pdbx_strand_id
1 'polypeptide(L)'
;MEPEQNTSLPYDILTGECEAAIRKHLARTELLDGTGLELEQAKAFAVLSLWFSLAVAANARPEIIDADRLRLMLMIDEIQTMRQL
;
A
#
# COMPACT_ATOMS: atom_id res chain seq x y z
N MET A 1 -16.62 -24.77 -23.64
CA MET A 1 -16.64 -23.77 -22.55
C MET A 1 -15.51 -22.81 -22.85
N GLU A 2 -15.82 -21.52 -22.99
CA GLU A 2 -14.78 -20.50 -23.05
C GLU A 2 -14.13 -20.40 -21.66
N PRO A 3 -12.80 -20.27 -21.56
CA PRO A 3 -12.16 -20.10 -20.25
C PRO A 3 -12.64 -18.78 -19.66
N GLU A 4 -13.18 -18.84 -18.43
CA GLU A 4 -13.52 -17.66 -17.65
C GLU A 4 -12.29 -16.74 -17.60
N GLN A 5 -12.41 -15.55 -18.17
CA GLN A 5 -11.37 -14.53 -18.05
C GLN A 5 -11.28 -14.14 -16.57
N ASN A 6 -10.31 -14.70 -15.87
CA ASN A 6 -10.00 -14.30 -14.52
C ASN A 6 -9.39 -12.88 -14.57
N THR A 7 -10.23 -11.86 -14.40
CA THR A 7 -9.84 -10.45 -14.38
C THR A 7 -9.19 -10.03 -13.05
N SER A 8 -8.98 -10.97 -12.12
CA SER A 8 -8.28 -10.69 -10.87
C SER A 8 -6.79 -10.44 -11.15
N LEU A 9 -6.30 -9.30 -10.67
CA LEU A 9 -4.88 -9.01 -10.64
C LEU A 9 -4.21 -10.05 -9.72
N PRO A 10 -3.15 -10.76 -10.15
CA PRO A 10 -2.41 -11.66 -9.28
C PRO A 10 -1.95 -10.95 -8.00
N TYR A 11 -1.98 -11.65 -6.86
CA TYR A 11 -1.63 -11.09 -5.55
C TYR A 11 -0.27 -10.37 -5.56
N ASP A 12 0.75 -10.98 -6.16
CA ASP A 12 2.10 -10.40 -6.22
C ASP A 12 2.12 -9.09 -7.02
N ILE A 13 1.35 -9.00 -8.11
CA ILE A 13 1.22 -7.78 -8.91
C ILE A 13 0.47 -6.72 -8.10
N LEU A 14 -0.63 -7.09 -7.44
CA LEU A 14 -1.41 -6.21 -6.58
C LEU A 14 -0.55 -5.61 -5.45
N THR A 15 0.26 -6.43 -4.80
CA THR A 15 1.19 -6.01 -3.74
C THR A 15 2.31 -5.12 -4.28
N GLY A 16 2.86 -5.43 -5.46
CA GLY A 16 3.86 -4.59 -6.11
C GLY A 16 3.33 -3.20 -6.48
N GLU A 17 2.12 -3.12 -7.03
CA GLU A 17 1.46 -1.85 -7.36
C GLU A 17 1.15 -1.02 -6.11
N CYS A 18 0.70 -1.68 -5.03
CA CYS A 18 0.49 -1.02 -3.73
C CYS A 18 1.80 -0.40 -3.21
N GLU A 19 2.89 -1.16 -3.24
CA GLU A 19 4.20 -0.71 -2.80
C GLU A 19 4.71 0.48 -3.62
N ALA A 20 4.60 0.42 -4.95
CA ALA A 20 5.00 1.50 -5.84
C ALA A 20 4.19 2.78 -5.57
N ALA A 21 2.87 2.65 -5.36
CA ALA A 21 2.01 3.78 -5.04
C ALA A 21 2.34 4.40 -3.68
N ILE A 22 2.58 3.58 -2.64
CA ILE A 22 3.05 4.07 -1.34
C ILE A 22 4.36 4.83 -1.50
N ARG A 23 5.38 4.23 -2.14
CA ARG A 23 6.68 4.90 -2.37
C ARG A 23 6.53 6.23 -3.09
N LYS A 24 5.62 6.35 -4.06
CA LYS A 24 5.35 7.59 -4.79
C LYS A 24 4.79 8.69 -3.88
N HIS A 25 3.88 8.36 -2.97
CA HIS A 25 3.36 9.30 -1.98
C HIS A 25 4.44 9.69 -0.97
N LEU A 26 5.21 8.71 -0.50
CA LEU A 26 6.33 8.92 0.41
C LEU A 26 7.41 9.84 -0.16
N ALA A 27 7.83 9.66 -1.40
CA ALA A 27 8.81 10.55 -2.05
C ALA A 27 8.33 12.01 -2.13
N ARG A 28 7.01 12.25 -2.19
CA ARG A 28 6.44 13.61 -2.19
C ARG A 28 6.44 14.24 -0.81
N THR A 29 6.39 13.42 0.25
CA THR A 29 6.45 13.94 1.62
C THR A 29 7.75 14.68 1.88
N GLU A 30 8.88 14.25 1.29
CA GLU A 30 10.19 14.91 1.41
C GLU A 30 10.19 16.39 0.98
N LEU A 31 9.25 16.79 0.13
CA LEU A 31 9.18 18.15 -0.45
C LEU A 31 8.05 19.00 0.14
N LEU A 32 7.20 18.43 1.00
CA LEU A 32 5.99 19.06 1.50
C LEU A 32 5.98 19.14 3.03
N ASP A 33 5.38 20.19 3.57
CA ASP A 33 5.18 20.41 5.00
C ASP A 33 3.71 20.68 5.33
N GLY A 34 3.35 20.57 6.61
CA GLY A 34 2.01 20.84 7.13
C GLY A 34 0.92 20.00 6.43
N THR A 35 -0.14 20.66 5.96
CA THR A 35 -1.29 19.98 5.33
C THR A 35 -0.91 19.18 4.08
N GLY A 36 0.11 19.59 3.33
CA GLY A 36 0.58 18.84 2.15
C GLY A 36 1.21 17.50 2.54
N LEU A 37 1.97 17.49 3.63
CA LEU A 37 2.56 16.28 4.22
C LEU A 37 1.47 15.32 4.73
N GLU A 38 0.54 15.83 5.53
CA GLU A 38 -0.58 15.05 6.08
C GLU A 38 -1.42 14.42 4.97
N LEU A 39 -1.67 15.15 3.89
CA LEU A 39 -2.43 14.66 2.75
C LEU A 39 -1.71 13.52 2.01
N GLU A 40 -0.40 13.62 1.77
CA GLU A 40 0.34 12.54 1.11
C GLU A 40 0.44 11.29 2.00
N GLN A 41 0.55 11.46 3.32
CA GLN A 41 0.46 10.34 4.27
C GLN A 41 -0.91 9.66 4.25
N ALA A 42 -1.99 10.45 4.29
CA ALA A 42 -3.35 9.93 4.22
C ALA A 42 -3.60 9.14 2.93
N LYS A 43 -3.03 9.59 1.80
CA LYS A 43 -3.09 8.86 0.53
C LYS A 43 -2.34 7.52 0.59
N ALA A 44 -1.15 7.47 1.20
CA ALA A 44 -0.41 6.23 1.39
C ALA A 44 -1.22 5.21 2.22
N PHE A 45 -1.84 5.65 3.32
CA PHE A 45 -2.74 4.81 4.12
C PHE A 45 -4.00 4.36 3.36
N ALA A 46 -4.58 5.22 2.52
CA ALA A 46 -5.72 4.87 1.68
C ALA A 46 -5.36 3.78 0.65
N VAL A 47 -4.17 3.88 0.04
CA VAL A 47 -3.64 2.85 -0.88
C VAL A 47 -3.46 1.51 -0.15
N LEU A 48 -2.87 1.52 1.05
CA LEU A 48 -2.72 0.31 1.87
C LEU A 48 -4.08 -0.32 2.22
N SER A 49 -5.06 0.50 2.59
CA SER A 49 -6.41 0.05 2.93
C SER A 49 -7.12 -0.60 1.74
N LEU A 50 -7.00 0.01 0.55
CA LEU A 50 -7.56 -0.54 -0.69
C LEU A 50 -6.89 -1.88 -1.05
N TRP A 51 -5.55 -1.95 -0.97
CA TRP A 51 -4.82 -3.18 -1.20
C TRP A 51 -5.29 -4.30 -0.28
N PHE A 52 -5.50 -4.03 1.01
CA PHE A 52 -5.95 -5.04 1.97
C PHE A 52 -7.33 -5.60 1.59
N SER A 53 -8.28 -4.75 1.19
CA SER A 53 -9.59 -5.20 0.71
C SER A 53 -9.48 -6.08 -0.54
N LEU A 54 -8.62 -5.71 -1.49
CA LEU A 54 -8.38 -6.49 -2.71
C LEU A 54 -7.66 -7.81 -2.44
N ALA A 55 -6.69 -7.82 -1.53
CA ALA A 55 -5.95 -9.00 -1.09
C ALA A 55 -6.88 -10.06 -0.46
N VAL A 56 -7.81 -9.60 0.40
CA VAL A 56 -8.83 -10.46 1.00
C VAL A 56 -9.78 -11.01 -0.08
N ALA A 57 -10.21 -10.16 -1.02
CA ALA A 57 -11.08 -10.58 -2.12
C ALA A 57 -10.40 -11.59 -3.08
N ALA A 58 -9.08 -11.50 -3.24
CA ALA A 58 -8.28 -12.44 -4.02
C ALA A 58 -8.05 -13.79 -3.32
N ASN A 59 -8.60 -13.98 -2.11
CA ASN A 59 -8.50 -15.21 -1.32
C ASN A 59 -7.05 -15.67 -1.07
N ALA A 60 -6.13 -14.70 -0.91
CA ALA A 60 -4.76 -14.99 -0.53
C ALA A 60 -4.71 -15.52 0.93
N ARG A 61 -3.62 -16.22 1.28
CA ARG A 61 -3.47 -16.79 2.62
C ARG A 61 -3.40 -15.66 3.67
N PRO A 62 -4.20 -15.71 4.75
CA PRO A 62 -4.22 -14.64 5.76
C PRO A 62 -2.84 -14.29 6.31
N GLU A 63 -1.98 -15.29 6.53
CA GLU A 63 -0.64 -15.09 7.07
C GLU A 63 0.26 -14.28 6.13
N ILE A 64 0.07 -14.44 4.81
CA ILE A 64 0.80 -13.67 3.79
C ILE A 64 0.27 -12.24 3.75
N ILE A 65 -1.06 -12.06 3.77
CA ILE A 65 -1.70 -10.74 3.81
C ILE A 65 -1.23 -9.95 5.03
N ASP A 66 -1.20 -10.57 6.21
CA ASP A 66 -0.78 -9.89 7.43
C ASP A 66 0.70 -9.52 7.42
N ALA A 67 1.56 -10.41 6.91
CA ALA A 67 3.00 -10.13 6.77
C ALA A 67 3.26 -8.95 5.81
N ASP A 68 2.61 -8.95 4.65
CA ASP A 68 2.75 -7.85 3.69
C ASP A 68 2.11 -6.56 4.19
N ARG A 69 0.98 -6.64 4.90
CA ARG A 69 0.35 -5.46 5.52
C ARG A 69 1.29 -4.79 6.52
N LEU A 70 1.90 -5.57 7.40
CA LEU A 70 2.86 -5.06 8.38
C LEU A 70 4.07 -4.43 7.69
N ARG A 71 4.62 -5.10 6.67
CA ARG A 71 5.74 -4.57 5.88
C ARG A 71 5.40 -3.24 5.21
N LEU A 72 4.25 -3.13 4.56
CA LEU A 72 3.80 -1.91 3.88
C LEU A 72 3.47 -0.79 4.89
N MET A 73 2.94 -1.13 6.06
CA MET A 73 2.67 -0.17 7.13
C MET A 73 3.97 0.41 7.70
N LEU A 74 4.97 -0.43 7.95
CA LEU A 74 6.30 0.01 8.41
C LEU A 74 6.94 1.00 7.41
N MET A 75 6.78 0.79 6.10
CA MET A 75 7.27 1.75 5.10
C MET A 75 6.64 3.14 5.25
N ILE A 76 5.38 3.23 5.68
CA ILE A 76 4.69 4.50 5.91
C ILE A 76 5.18 5.14 7.23
N ASP A 77 5.35 4.33 8.29
CA ASP A 77 5.71 4.79 9.63
C ASP A 77 7.19 5.21 9.77
N GLU A 78 8.13 4.56 9.05
CA GLU A 78 9.56 4.89 9.09
C GLU A 78 9.82 6.36 8.68
N ILE A 79 9.07 6.88 7.72
CA ILE A 79 9.20 8.29 7.28
C ILE A 79 8.65 9.26 8.31
N GLN A 80 7.58 8.90 9.01
CA GLN A 80 7.07 9.74 10.11
C GLN A 80 8.11 9.86 11.22
N THR A 81 8.76 8.75 11.58
CA THR A 81 9.79 8.72 12.62
C THR A 81 11.03 9.53 12.22
N MET A 82 11.50 9.43 10.98
CA MET A 82 12.68 10.19 10.51
C MET A 82 12.47 11.70 10.47
N ARG A 83 11.24 12.19 10.30
CA ARG A 83 10.93 13.63 10.24
C ARG A 83 10.63 14.28 11.59
N GLN A 84 10.39 13.48 12.63
CA GLN A 84 10.17 13.98 14.00
C GLN A 84 11.48 14.13 14.80
N LEU A 85 12.61 13.65 14.26
CA LEU A 85 13.97 13.83 14.79
C LEU A 85 14.65 15.06 14.18
#